data_AF-A0A358NF33-F1
#
_entry.id   AF-A0A358NF33-F1
#
_cell.length_a   1.000
_cell.length_b   1.000
_cell.length_c   1.000
_cell.angle_alpha   90.00
_cell.angle_beta   90.00
_cell.angle_gamma   90.00
#
_symmetry.space_group_name_H-M   'P 1'
#
loop_
_entity.id
_entity.type
_entity.pdbx_description
1 polymer ?
#
loop_
_entity_poly.entity_id
_entity_poly.type
_entity_poly.pdbx_seq_one_letter_code
_entity_poly.pdbx_strand_id
1 'polypeptide(L)'
;MGFLCLMLFGFGWAKPVVINSRNFKNPRKDDAIVSLAGPAANFLIAFLFVALMKAVDMFMEYNLTTQVIWEVMQSTVYINLVLMVFNLIPIPPLDGHHILGSIGGARVWNFYYKYYDQLRFAMLLLIVFRGVSFIIGPAISGLYGFLISIFFR
;
A
#
# COMPACT_ATOMS: atom_id res chain seq x y z
N MET A 1 -7.38 11.35 21.95
CA MET A 1 -7.50 12.68 21.31
C MET A 1 -7.77 12.58 19.81
N GLY A 2 -6.91 11.94 18.99
CA GLY A 2 -7.14 11.84 17.53
C GLY A 2 -8.52 11.28 17.11
N PHE A 3 -9.00 10.22 17.78
CA PHE A 3 -10.35 9.67 17.55
C PHE A 3 -11.47 10.68 17.88
N LEU A 4 -11.34 11.42 18.97
CA LEU A 4 -12.32 12.44 19.36
C LEU A 4 -12.32 13.61 18.36
N CYS A 5 -11.15 14.01 17.86
CA CYS A 5 -11.05 15.04 16.82
C CYS A 5 -11.69 14.60 15.50
N LEU A 6 -11.54 13.32 15.13
CA LEU A 6 -12.21 12.74 13.96
C LEU A 6 -13.73 12.86 14.08
N MET A 7 -14.29 12.53 15.25
CA MET A 7 -15.73 12.59 15.49
C MET A 7 -16.29 14.02 15.52
N LEU A 8 -15.56 14.97 16.10
CA LEU A 8 -16.07 16.34 16.33
C LEU A 8 -15.75 17.30 15.18
N PHE A 9 -14.63 17.10 14.48
CA PHE A 9 -14.11 18.05 13.50
C PHE A 9 -13.82 17.41 12.12
N GLY A 10 -14.11 16.13 11.94
CA GLY A 10 -13.88 15.41 10.68
C GLY A 10 -12.40 15.17 10.35
N PHE A 11 -11.48 15.50 11.27
CA PHE A 11 -10.04 15.30 11.10
C PHE A 11 -9.42 14.69 12.35
N GLY A 12 -8.69 13.60 12.17
CA GLY A 12 -7.97 12.90 13.23
C GLY A 12 -6.77 12.18 12.65
N TRP A 13 -5.66 12.17 13.38
CA TRP A 13 -4.43 11.51 12.97
C TRP A 13 -4.25 10.19 13.73
N ALA A 14 -3.83 9.16 13.01
CA ALA A 14 -3.42 7.91 13.62
C ALA A 14 -2.10 8.09 14.38
N LYS A 15 -1.94 7.37 15.49
CA LYS A 15 -0.65 7.29 16.17
C LYS A 15 0.29 6.46 15.30
N PRO A 16 1.48 6.96 14.91
CA PRO A 16 2.42 6.18 14.12
C PRO A 16 2.83 4.91 14.89
N VAL A 17 2.92 3.79 14.17
CA VAL A 17 3.40 2.53 14.72
C VAL A 17 4.89 2.68 15.00
N VAL A 18 5.28 2.64 16.28
CA VAL A 18 6.69 2.78 16.68
C VAL A 18 7.35 1.41 16.57
N ILE A 19 8.29 1.28 15.65
CA ILE A 19 9.12 0.08 15.51
C ILE A 19 10.37 0.26 16.38
N ASN A 20 10.69 -0.72 17.22
CA ASN A 20 11.92 -0.71 18.01
C ASN A 20 13.00 -1.56 17.32
N SER A 21 13.85 -0.92 16.52
CA SER A 21 14.92 -1.60 15.78
C SER A 21 15.97 -2.26 16.68
N ARG A 22 16.02 -1.95 17.98
CA ARG A 22 16.93 -2.61 18.95
C ARG A 22 16.59 -4.08 19.19
N ASN A 23 15.38 -4.51 18.84
CA ASN A 23 14.95 -5.90 18.95
C ASN A 23 15.29 -6.73 17.70
N PHE A 24 15.85 -6.12 16.66
CA PHE A 24 16.21 -6.83 15.44
C PHE A 24 17.46 -7.68 15.65
N LYS A 25 17.33 -8.99 15.42
CA LYS A 25 18.46 -9.92 15.44
C LYS A 25 19.35 -9.69 14.22
N ASN A 26 18.75 -9.34 13.09
CA ASN A 26 19.42 -8.98 11.85
C ASN A 26 18.85 -7.66 11.32
N PRO A 27 19.41 -6.49 11.72
CA PRO A 27 18.80 -5.19 11.47
C PRO A 27 18.33 -4.94 10.04
N ARG A 28 19.10 -5.34 9.02
CA ARG A 28 18.70 -5.17 7.61
C ARG A 28 17.61 -6.13 7.17
N LYS A 29 17.68 -7.40 7.56
CA LYS A 29 16.67 -8.39 7.15
C LYS A 29 15.33 -8.11 7.83
N ASP A 30 15.39 -7.82 9.12
CA ASP A 30 14.21 -7.60 9.94
C ASP A 30 13.52 -6.28 9.54
N ASP A 31 14.28 -5.24 9.21
CA ASP A 31 13.74 -3.99 8.63
C ASP A 31 13.00 -4.25 7.30
N ALA A 32 13.62 -4.98 6.37
CA ALA A 32 12.96 -5.34 5.11
C ALA A 32 11.67 -6.15 5.30
N ILE A 33 11.66 -7.10 6.23
CA ILE A 33 10.48 -7.93 6.52
C ILE A 33 9.35 -7.07 7.10
N VAL A 34 9.66 -6.18 8.04
CA VAL A 34 8.67 -5.29 8.64
C VAL A 34 8.12 -4.32 7.59
N SER A 35 8.97 -3.76 6.74
CA SER A 35 8.54 -2.88 5.64
C SER A 35 7.73 -3.61 4.57
N LEU A 36 7.97 -4.90 4.34
CA LEU A 36 7.15 -5.73 3.44
C LEU A 36 5.78 -6.10 4.03
N ALA A 37 5.63 -6.09 5.36
CA ALA A 37 4.39 -6.50 6.01
C ALA A 37 3.20 -5.60 5.61
N GLY A 38 3.41 -4.30 5.43
CA GLY A 38 2.38 -3.36 4.97
C GLY A 38 1.87 -3.69 3.56
N PRO A 39 2.74 -3.68 2.53
CA PRO A 39 2.37 -4.10 1.17
C PRO A 39 1.76 -5.51 1.11
N ALA A 40 2.28 -6.47 1.88
CA ALA A 40 1.75 -7.83 1.92
C ALA A 40 0.33 -7.89 2.50
N ALA A 41 0.05 -7.15 3.56
CA ALA A 41 -1.30 -7.07 4.15
C ALA A 41 -2.30 -6.45 3.17
N ASN A 42 -1.92 -5.37 2.48
CA ASN A 42 -2.75 -4.75 1.45
C ASN A 42 -3.04 -5.73 0.30
N PHE A 43 -2.02 -6.47 -0.18
CA PHE A 43 -2.23 -7.48 -1.20
C PHE A 43 -3.18 -8.60 -0.73
N LEU A 44 -3.03 -9.06 0.52
CA LEU A 44 -3.90 -10.07 1.11
C LEU A 44 -5.36 -9.59 1.15
N ILE A 45 -5.60 -8.34 1.57
CA ILE A 45 -6.95 -7.75 1.59
C ILE A 45 -7.51 -7.67 0.17
N ALA A 46 -6.74 -7.19 -0.80
CA ALA A 46 -7.16 -7.15 -2.20
C ALA A 46 -7.53 -8.54 -2.72
N PHE A 47 -6.72 -9.56 -2.44
CA PHE A 47 -6.98 -10.94 -2.83
C PHE A 47 -8.28 -11.48 -2.20
N LEU A 48 -8.47 -11.27 -0.89
CA LEU A 48 -9.67 -11.71 -0.18
C LEU A 48 -10.94 -11.04 -0.74
N PHE A 49 -10.89 -9.75 -1.04
CA PHE A 49 -12.05 -9.05 -1.58
C PHE A 49 -12.40 -9.47 -3.02
N VAL A 50 -11.40 -9.81 -3.86
CA VAL A 50 -11.69 -10.42 -5.17
C VAL A 50 -12.36 -11.79 -5.02
N ALA A 51 -11.94 -12.60 -4.04
CA ALA A 51 -12.61 -13.86 -3.74
C ALA A 51 -14.07 -13.65 -3.27
N LEU A 52 -14.31 -12.63 -2.44
CA LEU A 52 -15.66 -12.26 -2.01
C LEU A 52 -16.52 -11.75 -3.17
N MET A 53 -15.95 -10.97 -4.09
CA MET A 53 -16.63 -10.56 -5.31
C MET A 53 -17.08 -11.79 -6.09
N LYS A 54 -16.24 -12.83 -6.22
CA LYS A 54 -16.62 -14.07 -6.91
C LYS A 54 -17.74 -14.82 -6.19
N ALA A 55 -17.75 -14.79 -4.86
CA ALA A 55 -18.84 -15.37 -4.08
C ALA A 55 -20.17 -14.62 -4.31
N VAL A 56 -20.14 -13.27 -4.33
CA VAL A 56 -21.34 -12.47 -4.63
C VAL A 56 -21.88 -12.80 -6.03
N ASP A 57 -21.00 -12.87 -7.04
CA ASP A 57 -21.33 -13.25 -8.42
C ASP A 57 -21.98 -14.65 -8.53
N MET A 58 -21.57 -15.61 -7.68
CA MET A 58 -22.06 -16.98 -7.71
C MET A 58 -23.37 -17.19 -6.94
N PHE A 59 -23.55 -16.49 -5.82
CA PHE A 59 -24.60 -16.80 -4.84
C PHE A 59 -25.71 -15.76 -4.74
N MET A 60 -25.54 -14.58 -5.35
CA MET A 60 -26.53 -13.50 -5.28
C MET A 60 -27.07 -13.12 -6.65
N GLU A 61 -28.37 -12.83 -6.71
CA GLU A 61 -29.00 -12.33 -7.93
C GLU A 61 -28.62 -10.86 -8.20
N TYR A 62 -28.58 -10.51 -9.48
CA TYR A 62 -28.29 -9.15 -9.91
C TYR A 62 -29.43 -8.20 -9.54
N ASN A 63 -29.15 -7.22 -8.69
CA ASN A 63 -30.06 -6.16 -8.27
C ASN A 63 -29.27 -4.92 -7.83
N LEU A 64 -29.97 -3.83 -7.50
CA LEU A 64 -29.33 -2.57 -7.10
C LEU A 64 -28.43 -2.73 -5.86
N THR A 65 -28.84 -3.54 -4.89
CA THR A 65 -28.06 -3.76 -3.65
C THR A 65 -26.78 -4.54 -3.94
N THR A 66 -26.86 -5.60 -4.74
CA THR A 66 -25.68 -6.40 -5.11
C THR A 66 -24.70 -5.61 -5.98
N GLN A 67 -25.20 -4.71 -6.83
CA GLN A 67 -24.35 -3.77 -7.57
C GLN A 67 -23.58 -2.83 -6.63
N VAL A 68 -24.25 -2.22 -5.64
CA VAL A 68 -23.56 -1.34 -4.68
C VAL A 68 -22.51 -2.11 -3.87
N ILE A 69 -22.83 -3.33 -3.42
CA ILE A 69 -21.87 -4.20 -2.73
C ILE A 69 -20.65 -4.47 -3.61
N TRP A 70 -20.88 -4.79 -4.88
CA TRP A 70 -19.82 -5.04 -5.87
C TRP A 70 -18.91 -3.82 -6.04
N GLU A 71 -19.47 -2.62 -6.23
CA GLU A 71 -18.72 -1.38 -6.40
C GLU A 71 -17.86 -1.05 -5.17
N VAL A 72 -18.39 -1.28 -3.96
CA VAL A 72 -17.64 -1.11 -2.71
C VAL A 72 -16.50 -2.11 -2.59
N MET A 73 -16.74 -3.38 -2.92
CA MET A 73 -15.70 -4.40 -2.93
C MET A 73 -14.61 -4.09 -3.96
N GLN A 74 -15.00 -3.72 -5.18
CA GLN A 74 -14.08 -3.34 -6.25
C GLN A 74 -13.23 -2.13 -5.83
N SER A 75 -13.83 -1.12 -5.22
CA SER A 75 -13.12 0.04 -4.68
C SER A 75 -12.14 -0.37 -3.58
N THR A 76 -12.52 -1.31 -2.72
CA THR A 76 -11.65 -1.84 -1.66
C THR A 76 -10.44 -2.55 -2.24
N VAL A 77 -10.62 -3.40 -3.27
CA VAL A 77 -9.51 -4.05 -4.00
C VAL A 77 -8.60 -2.98 -4.60
N TYR A 78 -9.17 -2.01 -5.32
CA TYR A 78 -8.40 -0.97 -5.99
C TYR A 78 -7.58 -0.13 -5.01
N ILE A 79 -8.18 0.33 -3.91
CA ILE A 79 -7.49 1.13 -2.89
C ILE A 79 -6.34 0.33 -2.26
N ASN A 80 -6.55 -0.94 -1.93
CA ASN A 80 -5.50 -1.76 -1.34
C ASN A 80 -4.34 -2.02 -2.32
N LEU A 81 -4.63 -2.26 -3.61
CA LEU A 81 -3.58 -2.37 -4.64
C LEU A 81 -2.81 -1.05 -4.82
N VAL A 82 -3.51 0.09 -4.81
CA VAL A 82 -2.87 1.41 -4.85
C VAL A 82 -1.93 1.57 -3.66
N LEU A 83 -2.40 1.30 -2.43
CA LEU A 83 -1.59 1.43 -1.22
C LEU A 83 -0.39 0.47 -1.22
N MET A 84 -0.58 -0.77 -1.69
CA MET A 84 0.50 -1.74 -1.86
C MET A 84 1.58 -1.21 -2.81
N VAL A 85 1.22 -0.84 -4.03
CA VAL A 85 2.17 -0.40 -5.05
C VAL A 85 2.82 0.91 -4.66
N PHE A 86 2.05 1.84 -4.08
CA PHE A 86 2.57 3.10 -3.57
C PHE A 86 3.63 2.87 -2.49
N ASN A 87 3.36 2.03 -1.49
CA ASN A 87 4.34 1.75 -0.43
C ASN A 87 5.61 1.06 -0.93
N LEU A 88 5.59 0.40 -2.10
CA LEU A 88 6.76 -0.22 -2.71
C LEU A 88 7.66 0.76 -3.49
N ILE A 89 7.23 2.01 -3.69
CA ILE A 89 8.07 3.03 -4.33
C ILE A 89 9.32 3.26 -3.46
N PRO A 90 10.54 3.15 -4.01
CA PRO A 90 11.78 3.18 -3.24
C PRO A 90 12.22 4.60 -2.89
N ILE A 91 11.33 5.40 -2.31
CA ILE A 91 11.59 6.80 -1.97
C ILE A 91 11.07 7.10 -0.55
N PRO A 92 11.90 7.67 0.35
CA PRO A 92 11.45 8.07 1.67
C PRO A 92 10.25 9.05 1.61
N PRO A 93 9.27 8.93 2.52
CA PRO A 93 9.22 8.07 3.71
C PRO A 93 8.60 6.67 3.48
N LEU A 94 8.39 6.23 2.23
CA LEU A 94 7.65 5.00 1.92
C LEU A 94 8.44 3.72 2.22
N ASP A 95 7.75 2.62 2.53
CA ASP A 95 8.38 1.34 2.93
C ASP A 95 9.40 0.80 1.90
N GLY A 96 9.22 1.10 0.62
CA GLY A 96 10.10 0.66 -0.46
C GLY A 96 11.56 1.10 -0.30
N HIS A 97 11.83 2.24 0.34
CA HIS A 97 13.21 2.69 0.55
C HIS A 97 13.94 1.84 1.61
N HIS A 98 13.23 1.37 2.63
CA HIS A 98 13.74 0.42 3.63
C HIS A 98 14.06 -0.93 3.00
N ILE A 99 13.16 -1.41 2.12
CA ILE A 99 13.36 -2.65 1.36
C ILE A 99 14.61 -2.53 0.48
N LEU A 100 14.71 -1.47 -0.33
CA LEU A 100 15.85 -1.27 -1.23
C LEU A 100 17.15 -1.03 -0.46
N GLY A 101 17.12 -0.25 0.62
CA GLY A 101 18.26 -0.03 1.49
C GLY A 101 18.77 -1.32 2.11
N SER A 102 17.87 -2.18 2.57
CA SER A 102 18.19 -3.47 3.17
C SER A 102 18.80 -4.46 2.17
N ILE A 103 18.29 -4.52 0.94
CA ILE A 103 18.83 -5.37 -0.14
C ILE A 103 20.15 -4.80 -0.67
N GLY A 104 20.22 -3.48 -0.90
CA GLY A 104 21.38 -2.80 -1.46
C GLY A 104 22.53 -2.55 -0.48
N GLY A 105 22.33 -2.85 0.80
CA GLY A 105 23.35 -2.77 1.85
C GLY A 105 23.84 -1.34 2.12
N ALA A 106 25.06 -1.23 2.64
CA ALA A 106 25.59 0.04 3.17
C ALA A 106 25.65 1.15 2.11
N ARG A 107 25.96 0.82 0.85
CA ARG A 107 26.07 1.81 -0.23
C ARG A 107 24.73 2.51 -0.50
N VAL A 108 23.64 1.75 -0.54
CA VAL A 108 22.29 2.27 -0.78
C VAL A 108 21.78 3.04 0.45
N TRP A 109 22.06 2.53 1.65
CA TRP A 109 21.76 3.27 2.88
C TRP A 109 22.47 4.63 2.96
N ASN A 110 23.75 4.68 2.60
CA ASN A 110 24.51 5.94 2.56
C ASN A 110 23.93 6.93 1.55
N PHE A 111 23.44 6.44 0.41
CA PHE A 111 22.73 7.26 -0.57
C PHE A 111 21.44 7.85 0.03
N TYR A 112 20.59 7.01 0.63
CA TYR A 112 19.35 7.48 1.25
C TYR A 112 19.60 8.44 2.39
N TYR A 113 20.62 8.20 3.22
CA TYR A 113 20.99 9.12 4.30
C TYR A 113 21.45 10.48 3.77
N LYS A 114 22.26 10.48 2.71
CA LYS A 114 22.78 11.72 2.10
C LYS A 114 21.70 12.55 1.41
N TYR A 115 20.72 11.90 0.78
CA TYR A 115 19.71 12.57 -0.06
C TYR A 115 18.30 12.51 0.53
N TYR A 116 18.19 12.27 1.83
CA TYR A 116 16.91 11.95 2.49
C TYR A 116 15.86 13.05 2.29
N ASP A 117 16.22 14.30 2.58
CA ASP A 117 15.30 15.44 2.50
C ASP A 117 14.93 15.79 1.06
N GLN A 118 15.89 15.68 0.13
CA GLN A 118 15.66 15.93 -1.29
C GLN A 118 14.69 14.88 -1.87
N LEU A 119 14.86 13.61 -1.50
CA LEU A 119 13.98 12.53 -1.92
C LEU A 119 12.57 12.68 -1.34
N ARG A 120 12.44 13.10 -0.07
CA ARG A 120 11.14 13.43 0.53
C ARG A 120 10.44 14.58 -0.19
N PHE A 121 11.18 15.63 -0.53
CA PHE A 121 10.63 16.75 -1.28
C PHE A 121 10.21 16.32 -2.69
N ALA A 122 11.02 15.50 -3.36
CA ALA A 122 10.68 14.91 -4.66
C ALA A 122 9.38 14.09 -4.59
N MET A 123 9.16 13.33 -3.51
CA MET A 123 7.89 12.62 -3.31
C MET A 123 6.69 13.56 -3.19
N LEU A 124 6.81 14.65 -2.44
CA LEU A 124 5.73 15.63 -2.32
C LEU A 124 5.41 16.23 -3.69
N LEU A 125 6.43 16.57 -4.49
CA LEU A 125 6.23 17.06 -5.86
C LEU A 125 5.53 16.01 -6.73
N LEU A 126 5.98 14.75 -6.70
CA LEU A 126 5.35 13.67 -7.46
C LEU A 126 3.87 13.50 -7.13
N ILE A 127 3.49 13.64 -5.85
CA ILE A 127 2.09 13.56 -5.41
C ILE A 127 1.29 14.76 -5.93
N VAL A 128 1.79 15.99 -5.74
CA VAL A 128 1.11 17.23 -6.15
C VAL A 128 0.87 17.29 -7.66
N PHE A 129 1.87 16.88 -8.45
CA PHE A 129 1.77 16.87 -9.92
C PHE A 129 1.12 15.61 -10.49
N ARG A 130 0.52 14.74 -9.66
CA ARG A 130 -0.09 13.46 -10.08
C ARG A 130 0.88 12.53 -10.83
N GLY A 131 2.19 12.77 -10.74
CA GLY A 131 3.23 11.96 -11.38
C GLY A 131 3.24 10.52 -10.85
N VAL A 132 2.88 10.34 -9.57
CA VAL A 132 2.73 9.01 -8.96
C VAL A 132 1.75 8.15 -9.76
N SER A 133 0.59 8.67 -10.15
CA SER A 133 -0.46 7.91 -10.83
C SER A 133 0.01 7.30 -12.16
N PHE A 134 0.88 8.00 -12.88
CA PHE A 134 1.47 7.50 -14.13
C PHE A 134 2.46 6.35 -13.87
N ILE A 135 3.22 6.43 -12.77
CA ILE A 135 4.21 5.42 -12.40
C ILE A 135 3.53 4.15 -11.88
N ILE A 136 2.55 4.28 -10.98
CA ILE A 136 1.92 3.13 -10.33
C ILE A 136 0.79 2.50 -11.15
N GLY A 137 0.18 3.27 -12.06
CA GLY A 137 -0.99 2.85 -12.84
C GLY A 137 -0.83 1.52 -13.56
N PRO A 138 0.25 1.31 -14.37
CA PRO A 138 0.49 0.05 -15.06
C PRO A 138 0.65 -1.15 -14.12
N ALA A 139 1.30 -0.95 -12.96
CA ALA A 139 1.47 -2.00 -11.97
C ALA A 139 0.13 -2.37 -11.32
N ILE A 140 -0.70 -1.38 -10.98
CA ILE A 140 -2.03 -1.62 -10.40
C ILE A 140 -2.94 -2.33 -11.40
N SER A 141 -3.00 -1.89 -12.66
CA SER A 141 -3.84 -2.52 -13.67
C SER A 141 -3.39 -3.95 -13.96
N GLY A 142 -2.09 -4.20 -14.03
CA GLY A 142 -1.53 -5.54 -14.18
C GLY A 142 -1.88 -6.46 -13.00
N LEU A 143 -1.72 -5.97 -11.75
CA LEU A 143 -2.07 -6.74 -10.56
C LEU A 143 -3.57 -7.00 -10.44
N TYR A 144 -4.40 -6.00 -10.74
CA TYR A 144 -5.85 -6.14 -10.75
C TYR A 144 -6.28 -7.17 -11.79
N GLY A 145 -5.79 -7.06 -13.03
CA GLY A 145 -6.05 -8.02 -14.10
C GLY A 145 -5.60 -9.43 -13.73
N PHE A 146 -4.42 -9.58 -13.13
CA PHE A 146 -3.93 -10.86 -12.61
C PHE A 146 -4.89 -11.46 -11.58
N LEU A 147 -5.30 -10.68 -10.57
CA LEU A 147 -6.25 -11.16 -9.55
C LEU A 147 -7.60 -11.57 -10.17
N ILE A 148 -8.17 -10.75 -11.04
CA ILE A 148 -9.43 -11.09 -11.72
C ILE A 148 -9.27 -12.37 -12.55
N SER A 149 -8.16 -12.54 -13.28
CA SER A 149 -7.88 -13.74 -14.08
C SER A 149 -7.71 -15.04 -13.28
N ILE A 150 -7.57 -14.97 -11.96
CA ILE A 150 -7.53 -16.16 -11.08
C ILE A 150 -8.96 -16.62 -10.76
N PHE A 151 -9.86 -15.68 -10.48
CA PHE A 151 -11.19 -15.98 -9.94
C PHE A 151 -12.32 -15.98 -10.98
N PHE A 152 -12.18 -15.20 -12.06
CA PHE A 152 -13.22 -14.96 -13.08
C PHE A 152 -12.78 -15.44 -14.47
N ARG A 153 -12.09 -16.58 -14.53
CA ARG A 153 -11.76 -17.24 -15.81
C ARG A 153 -13.00 -17.69 -16.56
#